data_AF-A0A0B6YPU4-F1
#
_entry.id   AF-A0A0B6YPU4-F1
#
_cell.length_a   1.000
_cell.length_b   1.000
_cell.length_c   1.000
_cell.angle_alpha   90.00
_cell.angle_beta   90.00
_cell.angle_gamma   90.00
#
_symmetry.space_group_name_H-M   'P 1'
#
loop_
_entity.id
_entity.type
_entity.pdbx_description
1 polymer ?
#
loop_
_entity_poly.entity_id
_entity_poly.type
_entity_poly.pdbx_seq_one_letter_code
_entity_poly.pdbx_strand_id
1 'polypeptide(L)' 'LGLPLDCQRQRTRMSQDKNILNPVWKNEVFVFHISCPDLTFVRLEVGSEVNETACISQATFHLKNIRQGYRSVQLENA' A
#
# COMPACT_ATOMS: atom_id res chain seq x y z
N LEU A 1 -4.07 10.01 0.12
CA LEU A 1 -3.27 11.21 0.47
C LEU A 1 -3.15 12.04 -0.79
N GLY A 2 -3.56 13.31 -0.74
CA GLY A 2 -3.65 14.17 -1.91
C GLY A 2 -4.98 14.90 -1.95
N LEU A 3 -5.43 15.28 -3.14
CA LEU A 3 -6.74 15.90 -3.31
C LEU A 3 -7.85 14.93 -2.89
N PRO A 4 -8.97 15.41 -2.31
CA PRO A 4 -10.07 14.55 -1.87
C PRO A 4 -10.60 13.62 -2.97
N LEU A 5 -10.67 14.11 -4.21
CA LEU A 5 -11.15 13.36 -5.37
C LEU A 5 -10.23 12.19 -5.79
N ASP A 6 -8.93 12.29 -5.49
CA ASP A 6 -7.92 11.26 -5.80
C ASP A 6 -7.72 10.28 -4.62
N CYS A 7 -8.34 10.56 -3.47
CA CYS A 7 -8.14 9.74 -2.27
C CYS A 7 -8.98 8.46 -2.33
N GLN A 8 -8.28 7.33 -2.47
CA GLN A 8 -8.86 5.99 -2.47
C GLN A 8 -8.05 5.08 -1.56
N ARG A 9 -8.70 4.08 -0.95
CA ARG A 9 -8.05 3.05 -0.13
C ARG A 9 -8.49 1.67 -0.62
N GLN A 10 -7.52 0.80 -0.86
CA GLN A 10 -7.73 -0.60 -1.21
C GLN A 10 -6.94 -1.47 -0.23
N ARG A 11 -7.43 -2.68 0.02
CA ARG A 11 -6.81 -3.63 0.94
C ARG A 11 -6.73 -4.99 0.28
N THR A 12 -5.59 -5.65 0.47
CA THR A 12 -5.39 -7.03 0.04
C THR A 12 -6.21 -8.00 0.89
N ARG A 13 -6.35 -9.24 0.42
CA ARG A 13 -6.83 -10.31 1.31
C ARG A 13 -5.79 -10.60 2.39
N MET A 14 -6.24 -11.19 3.51
CA MET A 14 -5.31 -11.73 4.51
C MET A 14 -4.42 -12.81 3.88
N SER A 15 -3.17 -12.90 4.34
CA SER A 15 -2.24 -13.92 3.86
C SER A 15 -2.78 -15.32 4.16
N GLN A 16 -2.65 -16.22 3.19
CA GLN A 16 -2.95 -17.63 3.41
C GLN A 16 -2.06 -18.19 4.53
N ASP A 17 -2.64 -19.05 5.37
CA ASP A 17 -1.96 -19.75 6.47
C ASP A 17 -1.29 -18.86 7.53
N LYS A 18 -1.69 -17.58 7.65
CA LYS A 18 -1.13 -16.61 8.61
C LYS A 18 0.39 -16.44 8.48
N ASN A 19 0.92 -16.59 7.27
CA ASN A 19 2.35 -16.41 7.03
C ASN A 19 2.75 -14.93 7.11
N ILE A 20 3.43 -14.55 8.18
CA ILE A 20 3.89 -13.18 8.43
C ILE A 20 5.35 -12.90 8.00
N LEU A 21 6.11 -13.94 7.63
CA LEU A 21 7.53 -13.79 7.28
C LEU A 21 7.75 -13.52 5.79
N ASN A 22 6.98 -14.21 4.94
CA ASN A 22 7.03 -14.06 3.49
C ASN A 22 5.64 -14.27 2.85
N PRO A 23 4.63 -13.48 3.24
CA PRO A 23 3.31 -13.55 2.64
C PRO A 23 3.37 -13.30 1.13
N VAL A 24 2.54 -14.04 0.37
CA VAL A 24 2.38 -13.86 -1.07
C VAL A 24 0.91 -13.63 -1.39
N TRP A 25 0.62 -12.44 -1.93
CA TRP A 25 -0.70 -12.09 -2.47
C TRP A 25 -0.71 -12.36 -3.98
N LYS A 26 -1.33 -13.46 -4.41
CA LYS A 26 -1.40 -13.83 -5.83
C LYS A 26 -2.52 -13.08 -6.54
N ASN A 27 -2.22 -12.51 -7.71
CA ASN A 27 -3.17 -11.87 -8.62
C ASN A 27 -3.94 -10.68 -8.02
N GLU A 28 -3.40 -10.01 -7.00
CA GLU A 28 -3.99 -8.78 -6.47
C GLU A 28 -3.35 -7.56 -7.12
N VAL A 29 -4.10 -6.96 -8.04
CA VAL A 29 -3.71 -5.73 -8.73
C VAL A 29 -4.79 -4.68 -8.48
N PHE A 30 -4.37 -3.50 -8.05
CA PHE A 30 -5.25 -2.36 -7.83
C PHE A 30 -4.99 -1.29 -8.89
N VAL A 31 -6.08 -0.73 -9.43
CA VAL A 31 -6.03 0.35 -10.41
C VAL A 31 -6.68 1.59 -9.80
N PHE A 32 -5.94 2.69 -9.81
CA PHE A 32 -6.38 3.98 -9.27
C PHE A 32 -6.41 5.00 -10.40
N HIS A 33 -7.51 5.76 -10.50
CA HIS A 33 -7.60 6.88 -11.44
C HIS A 33 -7.23 8.16 -10.69
N ILE A 34 -6.14 8.81 -11.10
CA ILE A 34 -5.57 9.98 -10.43
C ILE A 34 -5.64 11.19 -11.38
N SER A 35 -6.31 12.24 -10.94
CA SER A 35 -6.50 13.48 -11.70
C SER A 35 -5.36 14.47 -11.49
N CYS A 36 -4.79 14.54 -10.27
CA CYS A 36 -3.66 15.41 -9.96
C CYS A 36 -2.45 14.61 -9.41
N PRO A 37 -1.62 14.00 -10.30
CA PRO A 37 -0.46 13.22 -9.89
C PRO A 37 0.57 14.02 -9.06
N ASP A 38 0.64 15.32 -9.29
CA ASP A 38 1.59 16.26 -8.69
C ASP A 38 1.38 16.43 -7.18
N LEU A 39 0.16 16.24 -6.69
CA LEU A 39 -0.19 16.35 -5.28
C LEU A 39 -0.57 14.99 -4.67
N THR A 40 -0.35 13.90 -5.39
CA THR A 40 -0.77 12.56 -4.96
C THR A 40 0.38 11.79 -4.32
N PHE A 41 0.05 11.10 -3.23
CA PHE A 41 0.96 10.18 -2.55
C PHE A 41 0.35 8.79 -2.48
N VAL A 42 1.19 7.77 -2.65
CA VAL A 42 0.86 6.37 -2.43
C VAL A 42 1.43 5.96 -1.08
N ARG A 43 0.56 5.45 -0.19
CA ARG A 43 0.96 4.90 1.10
C ARG A 43 0.63 3.41 1.12
N LEU A 44 1.66 2.60 1.38
CA LEU A 44 1.52 1.18 1.64
C LEU A 44 1.54 0.98 3.14
N GLU A 45 0.56 0.23 3.66
CA GLU A 45 0.44 -0.10 5.08
C GLU A 45 0.35 -1.61 5.22
N VAL A 46 1.08 -2.15 6.20
CA VAL A 46 0.94 -3.54 6.63
C VAL A 46 0.11 -3.54 7.90
N GLY A 47 -1.09 -4.09 7.82
CA GLY A 47 -2.00 -4.22 8.97
C GLY A 47 -1.74 -5.50 9.76
N SER A 48 -2.33 -5.58 10.96
CA SER A 48 -2.35 -6.79 11.80
C SER A 48 -3.65 -7.57 11.66
N GLU A 49 -3.58 -8.90 11.77
CA GLU A 49 -4.77 -9.76 11.92
C GLU A 49 -5.39 -9.63 13.33
N VAL A 50 -4.60 -9.26 14.33
CA VAL A 50 -5.05 -9.17 15.73
C VAL A 50 -5.83 -7.88 15.99
N ASN A 51 -5.40 -6.79 15.36
CA ASN A 51 -6.06 -5.49 15.42
C ASN A 51 -6.13 -4.91 14.01
N GLU A 52 -7.33 -4.89 13.43
CA GLU A 52 -7.55 -4.37 12.07
C GLU A 52 -7.21 -2.87 11.92
N THR A 53 -7.18 -2.15 13.04
CA THR A 53 -6.79 -0.74 13.11
C THR A 53 -5.28 -0.54 13.31
N ALA A 54 -4.54 -1.60 13.67
CA ALA A 54 -3.11 -1.50 13.93
C ALA A 54 -2.33 -1.54 12.61
N CYS A 55 -1.48 -0.54 12.43
CA CYS A 55 -0.44 -0.52 11.40
C CYS A 55 0.86 -1.04 12.02
N ILE A 56 1.45 -2.07 11.42
CA ILE A 56 2.72 -2.65 11.86
C ILE A 56 3.89 -1.91 11.21
N SER A 57 3.75 -1.62 9.93
CA SER A 57 4.77 -0.93 9.15
C SER A 57 4.14 -0.21 7.97
N GLN A 58 4.77 0.85 7.50
CA GLN A 58 4.27 1.65 6.40
C GLN A 58 5.41 2.21 5.54
N ALA A 59 5.05 2.61 4.33
CA ALA A 59 5.92 3.41 3.48
C ALA A 59 5.07 4.36 2.63
N THR A 60 5.49 5.61 2.54
CA THR A 60 4.76 6.65 1.80
C THR A 60 5.67 7.27 0.74
N PHE A 61 5.18 7.32 -0.50
CA PHE A 61 5.91 7.86 -1.64
C PHE A 61 5.07 8.89 -2.37
N HIS A 62 5.72 9.95 -2.84
CA HIS A 62 5.11 10.83 -3.85
C HIS A 62 4.96 10.07 -5.17
N LEU A 63 3.80 10.19 -5.83
CA LEU A 63 3.48 9.37 -7.00
C LEU A 63 4.51 9.54 -8.13
N LYS A 64 5.03 10.76 -8.35
CA LYS A 64 6.03 11.02 -9.40
C LYS A 64 7.38 10.37 -9.13
N ASN A 65 7.67 10.00 -7.88
CA ASN A 65 8.96 9.40 -7.50
C ASN A 65 8.95 7.87 -7.58
N ILE A 66 7.79 7.25 -7.83
CA ILE A 66 7.67 5.79 -7.90
C ILE A 66 8.23 5.30 -9.23
N ARG A 67 9.21 4.39 -9.16
CA ARG A 67 9.79 3.74 -10.32
C ARG A 67 8.86 2.64 -10.83
N GLN A 68 8.60 2.60 -12.13
CA GLN A 68 7.77 1.57 -12.76
C GLN A 68 8.48 0.20 -12.82
N GLY A 69 7.71 -0.88 -13.02
CA GLY A 69 8.20 -2.26 -13.11
C GLY A 69 8.29 -2.97 -11.75
N TYR A 70 8.98 -4.11 -11.70
CA TYR A 70 9.19 -4.87 -10.46
C TYR A 70 10.15 -4.14 -9.53
N ARG A 71 9.69 -3.80 -8.31
CA ARG A 71 10.47 -3.07 -7.31
C ARG A 71 10.18 -3.62 -5.92
N SER A 72 11.18 -3.49 -5.04
CA SER A 72 11.01 -3.70 -3.61
C SER A 72 10.65 -2.37 -2.94
N VAL A 73 9.73 -2.42 -1.99
CA VAL A 73 9.40 -1.29 -1.11
C VAL A 73 10.05 -1.55 0.24
N GLN A 74 10.93 -0.65 0.66
CA GLN A 74 11.45 -0.68 2.02
C GLN A 74 10.39 -0.10 2.96
N LEU A 75 9.96 -0.91 3.93
CA LEU A 75 8.98 -0.52 4.92
C LEU A 75 9.69 0.08 6.14
N GLU A 76 9.03 1.06 6.76
CA GLU A 76 9.43 1.67 8.02
C GLU A 76 8.47 1.24 9.12
N ASN A 77 8.94 1.24 10.37
CA ASN A 77 8.06 1.00 11.52
C ASN A 77 6.97 2.09 11.56
N ALA A 78 5.74 1.67 11.82
CA ALA A 78 4.58 2.57 11.89
C ALA A 78 4.52 3.36 13.22
#